data_AF-A0A345BWE9-F1
#
_entry.id   AF-A0A345BWE9-F1
#
_cell.length_a   1.000
_cell.length_b   1.000
_cell.length_c   1.000
_cell.angle_alpha   90.00
_cell.angle_beta   90.00
_cell.angle_gamma   90.00
#
_symmetry.space_group_name_H-M   'P 1'
#
loop_
_entity.id
_entity.type
_entity.pdbx_description
1 polymer ?
#
loop_
_entity_poly.entity_id
_entity_poly.type
_entity_poly.pdbx_seq_one_letter_code
_entity_poly.pdbx_strand_id
1 'polypeptide(L)'
;MNLINFEEPNYTEAMVRAFSDNVQPTLYEIQSYHGFSSTFNSRHFAAWDKRFSRLDLLENDFQELEGISAKRGIWGFSMLLDNKRKTLFLFTKEKNLESVRRKFGKDKLHYFHALLLKNRHLDTYVSPSEGDPFQFSLFDEGIERYNDRRRLEAIDIIGDDYDRFDQVVILTLAEENGKATKVEAGIFSSEFRLIQSVDLSDYIKPDFEDASVVGFNDASNPGNKQIPNLKKEYTPKEKQIVSTRKRNAEKDRG
;
A
#
# COMPACT_ATOMS: atom_id res chain seq x y z
N MET A 1 -14.30 -10.61 18.43
CA MET A 1 -13.31 -11.61 17.97
C MET A 1 -12.28 -10.85 17.15
N ASN A 2 -10.99 -11.02 17.43
CA ASN A 2 -9.93 -10.39 16.63
C ASN A 2 -9.58 -11.35 15.48
N LEU A 3 -10.01 -11.02 14.26
CA LEU A 3 -9.78 -11.85 13.07
C LEU A 3 -8.39 -11.58 12.46
N ILE A 4 -7.82 -10.41 12.76
CA ILE A 4 -6.44 -10.05 12.44
C ILE A 4 -5.60 -10.23 13.69
N ASN A 5 -5.13 -11.46 13.92
CA ASN A 5 -4.27 -11.74 15.05
C ASN A 5 -2.79 -11.57 14.66
N PHE A 6 -2.21 -10.42 15.03
CA PHE A 6 -0.76 -10.17 14.97
C PHE A 6 -0.05 -10.41 16.33
N GLU A 7 -0.69 -11.08 17.30
CA GLU A 7 -0.25 -11.20 18.72
C GLU A 7 1.14 -11.84 18.93
N GLU A 8 1.74 -12.40 17.89
CA GLU A 8 3.18 -12.72 17.91
C GLU A 8 3.92 -11.71 17.02
N PRO A 9 4.69 -10.76 17.61
CA PRO A 9 5.17 -9.57 16.89
C PRO A 9 6.32 -9.82 15.92
N ASN A 10 6.84 -11.04 15.74
CA ASN A 10 8.17 -11.20 15.16
C ASN A 10 8.31 -10.65 13.73
N TYR A 11 7.31 -10.82 12.85
CA TYR A 11 7.44 -10.38 11.45
C TYR A 11 6.54 -9.19 11.05
N THR A 12 5.59 -8.77 11.87
CA THR A 12 4.60 -7.73 11.46
C THR A 12 5.29 -6.40 11.18
N GLU A 13 6.16 -5.96 12.08
CA GLU A 13 6.97 -4.76 11.88
C GLU A 13 7.86 -4.89 10.64
N ALA A 14 8.53 -6.04 10.47
CA ALA A 14 9.40 -6.28 9.32
C ALA A 14 8.64 -6.23 7.99
N MET A 15 7.44 -6.81 7.95
CA MET A 15 6.53 -6.76 6.81
C MET A 15 6.09 -5.32 6.49
N VAL A 16 5.71 -4.55 7.50
CA VAL A 16 5.32 -3.15 7.32
C VAL A 16 6.49 -2.32 6.80
N ARG A 17 7.69 -2.49 7.36
CA ARG A 17 8.91 -1.79 6.91
C ARG A 17 9.29 -2.19 5.48
N ALA A 18 9.35 -3.48 5.18
CA ALA A 18 9.63 -3.97 3.83
C ALA A 18 8.65 -3.40 2.80
N PHE A 19 7.37 -3.34 3.16
CA PHE A 19 6.31 -2.82 2.30
C PHE A 19 6.32 -1.30 2.16
N SER A 20 6.59 -0.54 3.23
CA SER A 20 6.41 0.92 3.29
C SER A 20 7.67 1.74 3.04
N ASP A 21 8.86 1.17 3.26
CA ASP A 21 10.14 1.86 3.15
C ASP A 21 10.27 2.64 1.83
N ASN A 22 10.88 3.82 1.91
CA ASN A 22 11.03 4.72 0.77
C ASN A 22 11.77 4.02 -0.39
N VAL A 23 11.19 4.10 -1.58
CA VAL A 23 11.75 3.55 -2.83
C VAL A 23 12.42 4.63 -3.69
N GLN A 24 12.21 5.91 -3.37
CA GLN A 24 12.70 7.04 -4.15
C GLN A 24 14.22 7.01 -4.38
N PRO A 25 15.07 6.77 -3.36
CA PRO A 25 16.53 6.71 -3.58
C PRO A 25 16.92 5.66 -4.61
N THR A 26 16.39 4.44 -4.47
CA THR A 26 16.63 3.34 -5.42
C THR A 26 16.11 3.67 -6.82
N LEU A 27 14.96 4.35 -6.94
CA LEU A 27 14.44 4.75 -8.25
C LEU A 27 15.31 5.80 -8.92
N TYR A 28 15.91 6.74 -8.16
CA TYR A 28 16.86 7.70 -8.69
C TYR A 28 18.15 7.02 -9.16
N GLU A 29 18.67 6.07 -8.38
CA GLU A 29 19.84 5.27 -8.76
C GLU A 29 19.61 4.50 -10.06
N ILE A 30 18.48 3.80 -10.19
CA ILE A 30 18.09 3.08 -11.42
C ILE A 30 18.00 4.06 -12.59
N GLN A 31 17.37 5.23 -12.37
CA GLN A 31 17.22 6.23 -13.41
C GLN A 31 18.58 6.73 -13.93
N SER A 32 19.49 7.06 -13.00
CA SER A 32 20.85 7.52 -13.30
C SER A 32 21.69 6.44 -13.96
N TYR A 33 21.66 5.21 -13.44
CA TYR A 33 22.45 4.07 -13.94
C TYR A 33 22.11 3.71 -15.39
N HIS A 34 20.83 3.74 -15.75
CA HIS A 34 20.37 3.45 -17.11
C HIS A 34 20.35 4.67 -18.04
N GLY A 35 20.72 5.86 -17.56
CA GLY A 35 20.78 7.07 -18.39
C GLY A 35 19.42 7.58 -18.86
N PHE A 36 18.35 7.34 -18.11
CA PHE A 36 17.01 7.82 -18.43
C PHE A 36 16.92 9.35 -18.20
N SER A 37 17.22 10.12 -19.25
CA SER A 37 17.30 11.58 -19.21
C SER A 37 15.97 12.28 -19.49
N SER A 38 15.10 11.68 -20.32
CA SER A 38 13.84 12.32 -20.77
C SER A 38 12.59 11.75 -20.11
N THR A 39 12.49 10.42 -19.98
CA THR A 39 11.33 9.75 -19.38
C THR A 39 11.77 8.50 -18.61
N PHE A 40 11.01 8.11 -17.60
CA PHE A 40 11.20 6.86 -16.85
C PHE A 40 9.84 6.18 -16.66
N ASN A 41 9.22 5.76 -17.77
CA ASN A 41 7.87 5.21 -17.76
C ASN A 41 7.75 3.90 -16.96
N SER A 42 8.84 3.14 -16.83
CA SER A 42 8.91 1.92 -16.02
C SER A 42 9.03 2.17 -14.52
N ARG A 43 9.12 3.43 -14.07
CA ARG A 43 9.26 3.82 -12.65
C ARG A 43 8.24 3.17 -11.74
N HIS A 44 6.99 3.05 -12.19
CA HIS A 44 5.93 2.42 -11.39
C HIS A 44 6.18 0.92 -11.17
N PHE A 45 6.63 0.21 -12.20
CA PHE A 45 7.00 -1.20 -12.10
C PHE A 45 8.22 -1.38 -11.19
N ALA A 46 9.28 -0.61 -11.41
CA ALA A 46 10.48 -0.65 -10.58
C ALA A 46 10.20 -0.37 -9.09
N ALA A 47 9.24 0.52 -8.79
CA ALA A 47 8.82 0.79 -7.42
C ALA A 47 8.17 -0.45 -6.77
N TRP A 48 7.31 -1.15 -7.50
CA TRP A 48 6.68 -2.38 -7.03
C TRP A 48 7.67 -3.53 -6.91
N ASP A 49 8.54 -3.72 -7.90
CA ASP A 49 9.57 -4.76 -7.87
C ASP A 49 10.48 -4.58 -6.65
N LYS A 50 10.85 -3.34 -6.30
CA LYS A 50 11.64 -3.07 -5.09
C LYS A 50 10.89 -3.41 -3.80
N ARG A 51 9.59 -3.14 -3.73
CA ARG A 51 8.75 -3.50 -2.56
C ARG A 51 8.61 -5.02 -2.45
N PHE A 52 8.29 -5.70 -3.54
CA PHE A 52 8.16 -7.16 -3.57
C PHE A 52 9.48 -7.85 -3.25
N SER A 53 10.61 -7.38 -3.81
CA SER A 53 11.93 -7.92 -3.46
C SER A 53 12.23 -7.84 -1.97
N ARG A 54 11.83 -6.75 -1.29
CA ARG A 54 12.02 -6.61 0.16
C ARG A 54 11.11 -7.55 0.95
N LEU A 55 9.89 -7.76 0.46
CA LEU A 55 8.93 -8.68 1.08
C LEU A 55 9.39 -10.13 0.93
N ASP A 56 9.83 -10.53 -0.26
CA ASP A 56 10.32 -11.89 -0.53
C ASP A 56 11.49 -12.26 0.39
N LEU A 57 12.38 -11.31 0.67
CA LEU A 57 13.52 -11.55 1.55
C LEU A 57 13.14 -11.90 2.99
N LEU A 58 11.91 -11.60 3.44
CA LEU A 58 11.47 -11.89 4.81
C LEU A 58 11.39 -13.40 5.11
N GLU A 59 11.24 -14.25 4.10
CA GLU A 59 11.24 -15.71 4.29
C GLU A 59 12.60 -16.23 4.81
N ASN A 60 13.69 -15.48 4.60
CA ASN A 60 15.01 -15.83 5.12
C ASN A 60 15.13 -15.54 6.62
N ASP A 61 14.38 -14.57 7.11
CA ASP A 61 14.43 -14.11 8.51
C ASP A 61 13.34 -14.76 9.37
N PHE A 62 12.23 -15.18 8.74
CA PHE A 62 11.04 -15.71 9.40
C PHE A 62 10.59 -17.02 8.76
N GLN A 63 10.79 -18.14 9.48
CA GLN A 63 10.48 -19.48 8.99
C GLN A 63 8.99 -19.74 8.74
N GLU A 64 8.11 -18.95 9.36
CA GLU A 64 6.67 -19.05 9.16
C GLU A 64 6.20 -18.40 7.85
N LEU A 65 7.01 -17.51 7.27
CA LEU A 65 6.70 -16.77 6.08
C LEU A 65 7.33 -17.41 4.84
N GLU A 66 6.59 -17.36 3.76
CA GLU A 66 7.06 -17.79 2.45
C GLU A 66 6.60 -16.81 1.37
N GLY A 67 7.52 -16.43 0.48
CA GLY A 67 7.21 -15.60 -0.68
C GLY A 67 6.51 -16.41 -1.76
N ILE A 68 5.29 -15.99 -2.13
CA ILE A 68 4.55 -16.56 -3.27
C ILE A 68 4.59 -15.57 -4.43
N SER A 69 5.36 -15.93 -5.44
CA SER A 69 5.42 -15.20 -6.71
C SER A 69 4.29 -15.63 -7.64
N ALA A 70 3.46 -14.68 -8.06
CA ALA A 70 2.37 -14.90 -9.00
C ALA A 70 2.52 -14.05 -10.25
N LYS A 71 1.89 -14.49 -11.35
CA LYS A 71 1.88 -13.77 -12.62
C LYS A 71 0.47 -13.63 -13.16
N ARG A 72 0.20 -12.49 -13.77
CA ARG A 72 -1.06 -12.19 -14.46
C ARG A 72 -0.80 -11.34 -15.70
N GLY A 73 -0.79 -11.97 -16.87
CA GLY A 73 -0.36 -11.34 -18.10
C GLY A 73 1.09 -10.86 -18.00
N ILE A 74 1.33 -9.56 -18.24
CA ILE A 74 2.67 -8.96 -18.14
C ILE A 74 3.09 -8.60 -16.71
N TRP A 75 2.18 -8.72 -15.73
CA TRP A 75 2.43 -8.31 -14.36
C TRP A 75 2.88 -9.51 -13.52
N GLY A 76 4.05 -9.39 -12.90
CA GLY A 76 4.45 -10.22 -11.76
C GLY A 76 4.16 -9.48 -10.46
N PHE A 77 3.82 -10.21 -9.41
CA PHE A 77 3.67 -9.66 -8.07
C PHE A 77 3.99 -10.73 -7.03
N SER A 78 4.35 -10.29 -5.83
CA SER A 78 4.58 -11.19 -4.71
C SER A 78 3.56 -11.00 -3.60
N MET A 79 3.34 -12.09 -2.86
CA MET A 79 2.48 -12.22 -1.70
C MET A 79 3.27 -12.94 -0.62
N LEU A 80 2.87 -12.79 0.64
CA LEU A 80 3.48 -13.55 1.74
C LEU A 80 2.46 -14.53 2.29
N LEU A 81 2.82 -15.80 2.38
CA LEU A 81 2.04 -16.82 3.05
C LEU A 81 2.59 -17.04 4.46
N ASP A 82 1.78 -16.79 5.47
CA ASP A 82 2.00 -17.35 6.81
C ASP A 82 1.50 -18.79 6.81
N ASN A 83 2.44 -19.73 6.78
CA ASN A 83 2.16 -21.17 6.75
C ASN A 83 1.56 -21.66 8.08
N LYS A 84 1.90 -21.05 9.21
CA LYS A 84 1.39 -21.42 10.55
C LYS A 84 -0.09 -21.05 10.68
N ARG A 85 -0.47 -19.86 10.20
CA ARG A 85 -1.84 -19.33 10.27
C ARG A 85 -2.67 -19.57 9.01
N LYS A 86 -2.07 -20.15 7.97
CA LYS A 86 -2.70 -20.32 6.64
C LYS A 86 -3.30 -19.02 6.11
N THR A 87 -2.55 -17.93 6.24
CA THR A 87 -2.99 -16.58 5.88
C THR A 87 -2.11 -16.03 4.75
N LEU A 88 -2.74 -15.64 3.65
CA LEU A 88 -2.09 -14.99 2.52
C LEU A 88 -2.20 -13.47 2.64
N PHE A 89 -1.07 -12.79 2.68
CA PHE A 89 -0.96 -11.34 2.69
C PHE A 89 -0.79 -10.80 1.27
N LEU A 90 -1.69 -9.89 0.88
CA LEU A 90 -1.65 -9.16 -0.38
C LEU A 90 -1.26 -7.71 -0.13
N PHE A 91 -0.51 -7.11 -1.03
CA PHE A 91 0.04 -5.76 -0.85
C PHE A 91 -0.45 -4.83 -1.96
N THR A 92 -0.95 -3.65 -1.60
CA THR A 92 -1.45 -2.69 -2.59
C THR A 92 -1.47 -1.25 -2.09
N LYS A 93 -1.63 -0.28 -3.00
CA LYS A 93 -1.90 1.10 -2.58
C LYS A 93 -3.38 1.25 -2.21
N GLU A 94 -3.68 2.04 -1.19
CA GLU A 94 -5.06 2.30 -0.73
C GLU A 94 -5.98 2.73 -1.89
N LYS A 95 -5.55 3.71 -2.70
CA LYS A 95 -6.29 4.18 -3.89
C LYS A 95 -6.57 3.06 -4.92
N ASN A 96 -5.66 2.09 -5.05
CA ASN A 96 -5.86 0.96 -5.95
C ASN A 96 -6.92 0.00 -5.39
N LEU A 97 -6.87 -0.29 -4.09
CA LEU A 97 -7.86 -1.13 -3.42
C LEU A 97 -9.28 -0.58 -3.61
N GLU A 98 -9.49 0.72 -3.34
CA GLU A 98 -10.79 1.38 -3.53
C GLU A 98 -11.28 1.31 -4.99
N SER A 99 -10.36 1.52 -5.94
CA SER A 99 -10.66 1.40 -7.38
C SER A 99 -11.10 0.00 -7.77
N VAL A 100 -10.44 -1.03 -7.23
CA VAL A 100 -10.77 -2.43 -7.49
C VAL A 100 -12.07 -2.83 -6.80
N ARG A 101 -12.30 -2.38 -5.57
CA ARG A 101 -13.53 -2.66 -4.80
C ARG A 101 -14.77 -2.17 -5.54
N ARG A 102 -14.74 -0.96 -6.11
CA ARG A 102 -15.83 -0.40 -6.95
C ARG A 102 -16.12 -1.17 -8.24
N LYS A 103 -15.25 -2.11 -8.62
CA LYS A 103 -15.39 -2.94 -9.82
C LYS A 103 -15.78 -4.39 -9.48
N PHE A 104 -16.07 -4.70 -8.22
CA PHE A 104 -16.57 -6.02 -7.84
C PHE A 104 -17.85 -6.35 -8.61
N GLY A 105 -17.99 -7.61 -9.03
CA GLY A 105 -19.12 -8.10 -9.82
C GLY A 105 -19.14 -7.72 -11.30
N LYS A 106 -18.21 -6.90 -11.78
CA LYS A 106 -18.09 -6.58 -13.21
C LYS A 106 -17.38 -7.69 -13.99
N ASP A 107 -17.55 -7.68 -15.32
CA ASP A 107 -16.98 -8.69 -16.24
C ASP A 107 -15.48 -8.92 -16.08
N LYS A 108 -14.71 -7.83 -15.92
CA LYS A 108 -13.27 -7.92 -15.76
C LYS A 108 -12.92 -8.22 -14.31
N LEU A 109 -12.64 -9.48 -14.05
CA LEU A 109 -12.19 -9.94 -12.74
C LEU A 109 -10.85 -9.30 -12.36
N HIS A 110 -10.70 -8.89 -11.10
CA HIS A 110 -9.39 -8.56 -10.51
C HIS A 110 -8.91 -9.72 -9.65
N TYR A 111 -7.59 -9.89 -9.50
CA TYR A 111 -7.05 -11.01 -8.70
C TYR A 111 -7.45 -10.92 -7.22
N PHE A 112 -7.62 -9.71 -6.67
CA PHE A 112 -8.24 -9.54 -5.35
C PHE A 112 -9.64 -10.15 -5.27
N HIS A 113 -10.47 -9.99 -6.32
CA HIS A 113 -11.77 -10.64 -6.38
C HIS A 113 -11.57 -12.15 -6.34
N ALA A 114 -10.70 -12.70 -7.18
CA ALA A 114 -10.42 -14.14 -7.21
C ALA A 114 -10.03 -14.69 -5.82
N LEU A 115 -8.99 -14.13 -5.21
CA LEU A 115 -8.40 -14.64 -3.97
C LEU A 115 -9.31 -14.46 -2.75
N LEU A 116 -10.06 -13.35 -2.67
CA LEU A 116 -10.98 -13.12 -1.55
C LEU A 116 -12.10 -14.15 -1.45
N LEU A 117 -12.32 -14.99 -2.48
CA LEU A 117 -13.29 -16.08 -2.38
C LEU A 117 -12.96 -17.03 -1.21
N LYS A 118 -11.68 -17.13 -0.82
CA LYS A 118 -11.22 -17.91 0.35
C LYS A 118 -11.81 -17.39 1.68
N ASN A 119 -12.12 -16.10 1.75
CA ASN A 119 -12.73 -15.49 2.93
C ASN A 119 -14.25 -15.74 3.03
N ARG A 120 -14.86 -16.62 2.24
CA ARG A 120 -16.32 -16.91 2.27
C ARG A 120 -16.81 -17.33 3.65
N HIS A 121 -15.98 -18.04 4.41
CA HIS A 121 -16.29 -18.43 5.79
C HIS A 121 -16.41 -17.24 6.76
N LEU A 122 -15.95 -16.04 6.35
CA LEU A 122 -16.05 -14.80 7.13
C LEU A 122 -17.25 -13.93 6.76
N ASP A 123 -18.05 -14.32 5.75
CA ASP A 123 -19.19 -13.51 5.28
C ASP A 123 -20.23 -13.28 6.39
N THR A 124 -20.29 -14.15 7.39
CA THR A 124 -21.16 -14.03 8.57
C THR A 124 -20.80 -12.86 9.50
N TYR A 125 -19.58 -12.32 9.40
CA TYR A 125 -19.11 -11.20 10.24
C TYR A 125 -19.33 -9.82 9.60
N VAL A 126 -19.92 -9.76 8.41
CA VAL A 126 -20.22 -8.51 7.73
C VAL A 126 -21.31 -7.76 8.50
N SER A 127 -21.02 -6.52 8.89
CA SER A 127 -22.03 -5.69 9.56
C SER A 127 -23.21 -5.39 8.62
N PRO A 128 -24.46 -5.55 9.07
CA PRO A 128 -25.65 -5.15 8.30
C PRO A 128 -25.67 -3.65 7.95
N SER A 129 -24.91 -2.83 8.67
CA SER A 129 -24.87 -1.37 8.51
C SER A 129 -23.86 -0.87 7.47
N GLU A 130 -22.93 -1.71 7.01
CA GLU A 130 -22.19 -1.39 5.78
C GLU A 130 -23.18 -1.53 4.63
N GLY A 131 -23.63 -0.38 4.11
CA GLY A 131 -24.76 -0.25 3.19
C GLY A 131 -24.74 -1.22 2.00
N ASP A 132 -25.94 -1.43 1.45
CA ASP A 132 -26.39 -2.45 0.49
C ASP A 132 -25.30 -3.28 -0.21
N PRO A 133 -25.48 -4.62 -0.32
CA PRO A 133 -24.64 -5.43 -1.18
C PRO A 133 -24.52 -4.74 -2.53
N PHE A 134 -23.30 -4.60 -3.05
CA PHE A 134 -23.11 -4.25 -4.46
C PHE A 134 -24.05 -5.16 -5.24
N GLN A 135 -25.08 -4.56 -5.83
CA GLN A 135 -26.35 -5.21 -6.07
C GLN A 135 -26.15 -6.55 -6.76
N PHE A 136 -26.76 -7.62 -6.26
CA PHE A 136 -26.80 -8.92 -6.95
C PHE A 136 -27.29 -8.79 -8.41
N SER A 137 -28.01 -7.71 -8.74
CA SER A 137 -28.42 -7.33 -10.09
C SER A 137 -27.27 -6.86 -11.01
N LEU A 138 -26.03 -6.76 -10.53
CA LEU A 138 -24.84 -6.44 -11.33
C LEU A 138 -24.12 -7.69 -11.86
N PHE A 139 -24.50 -8.89 -11.41
CA PHE A 139 -23.96 -10.12 -11.98
C PHE A 139 -24.79 -10.51 -13.20
N ASP A 140 -24.31 -10.15 -14.39
CA ASP A 140 -24.96 -10.49 -15.67
C ASP A 140 -25.21 -12.00 -15.83
N GLU A 141 -24.43 -12.83 -15.13
CA GLU A 141 -24.47 -14.30 -15.22
C GLU A 141 -24.83 -15.00 -13.90
N GLY A 142 -25.22 -14.25 -12.86
CA GLY A 142 -25.49 -14.77 -11.51
C GLY A 142 -24.24 -14.98 -10.64
N ILE A 143 -24.44 -14.98 -9.31
CA ILE A 143 -23.34 -15.01 -8.32
C ILE A 143 -22.52 -16.32 -8.36
N GLU A 144 -23.15 -17.47 -8.58
CA GLU A 144 -22.45 -18.76 -8.60
C GLU A 144 -21.50 -18.87 -9.79
N ARG A 145 -21.95 -18.49 -10.99
CA ARG A 145 -21.08 -18.46 -12.18
C ARG A 145 -19.95 -17.44 -12.04
N TYR A 146 -20.18 -16.33 -11.35
CA TYR A 146 -19.12 -15.39 -10.99
C TYR A 146 -18.11 -16.01 -10.02
N ASN A 147 -18.57 -16.75 -9.01
CA ASN A 147 -17.71 -17.44 -8.05
C ASN A 147 -16.88 -18.56 -8.69
N ASP A 148 -17.43 -19.30 -9.66
CA ASP A 148 -16.67 -20.30 -10.43
C ASP A 148 -15.52 -19.64 -11.20
N ARG A 149 -15.78 -18.51 -11.87
CA ARG A 149 -14.74 -17.72 -12.55
C ARG A 149 -13.68 -17.24 -11.58
N ARG A 150 -14.07 -16.77 -10.39
CA ARG A 150 -13.12 -16.35 -9.34
C ARG A 150 -12.22 -17.48 -8.88
N ARG A 151 -12.78 -18.68 -8.69
CA ARG A 151 -12.01 -19.87 -8.30
C ARG A 151 -11.00 -20.23 -9.38
N LEU A 152 -11.43 -20.31 -10.63
CA LEU A 152 -10.55 -20.64 -11.76
C LEU A 152 -9.44 -19.60 -11.94
N GLU A 153 -9.76 -18.31 -11.87
CA GLU A 153 -8.74 -17.25 -11.94
C GLU A 153 -7.75 -17.35 -10.77
N ALA A 154 -8.21 -17.65 -9.55
CA ALA A 154 -7.30 -17.79 -8.42
C ALA A 154 -6.32 -18.95 -8.67
N ILE A 155 -6.81 -20.10 -9.10
CA ILE A 155 -5.97 -21.26 -9.43
C ILE A 155 -5.01 -20.94 -10.58
N ASP A 156 -5.43 -20.20 -11.60
CA ASP A 156 -4.55 -19.76 -12.70
C ASP A 156 -3.39 -18.87 -12.20
N ILE A 157 -3.68 -17.98 -11.24
CA ILE A 157 -2.72 -17.00 -10.73
C ILE A 157 -1.70 -17.62 -9.76
N ILE A 158 -2.15 -18.49 -8.86
CA ILE A 158 -1.31 -19.04 -7.77
C ILE A 158 -1.09 -20.55 -7.81
N GLY A 159 -1.67 -21.24 -8.79
CA GLY A 159 -1.44 -22.66 -9.03
C GLY A 159 -1.74 -23.53 -7.81
N ASP A 160 -0.79 -24.43 -7.52
CA ASP A 160 -0.86 -25.42 -6.46
C ASP A 160 -0.92 -24.80 -5.05
N ASP A 161 -0.55 -23.51 -4.91
CA ASP A 161 -0.62 -22.81 -3.64
C ASP A 161 -2.05 -22.43 -3.24
N TYR A 162 -3.03 -22.56 -4.14
CA TYR A 162 -4.42 -22.19 -3.87
C TYR A 162 -4.99 -22.84 -2.61
N ASP A 163 -4.64 -24.08 -2.31
CA ASP A 163 -5.19 -24.81 -1.16
C ASP A 163 -4.35 -24.69 0.13
N ARG A 164 -3.27 -23.91 0.12
CA ARG A 164 -2.36 -23.75 1.27
C ARG A 164 -2.84 -22.72 2.28
N PHE A 165 -3.76 -21.84 1.90
CA PHE A 165 -4.32 -20.81 2.77
C PHE A 165 -5.84 -20.86 2.81
N ASP A 166 -6.36 -20.44 3.95
CA ASP A 166 -7.79 -20.39 4.24
C ASP A 166 -8.27 -18.94 4.35
N GLN A 167 -7.35 -17.99 4.57
CA GLN A 167 -7.65 -16.58 4.76
C GLN A 167 -6.75 -15.67 3.92
N VAL A 168 -7.31 -14.54 3.48
CA VAL A 168 -6.62 -13.46 2.78
C VAL A 168 -6.71 -12.17 3.58
N VAL A 169 -5.57 -11.51 3.81
CA VAL A 169 -5.46 -10.19 4.42
C VAL A 169 -4.82 -9.25 3.41
N ILE A 170 -5.37 -8.03 3.26
CA ILE A 170 -4.83 -7.04 2.33
C ILE A 170 -4.17 -5.93 3.13
N LEU A 171 -2.86 -5.74 2.93
CA LEU A 171 -2.12 -4.58 3.41
C LEU A 171 -2.18 -3.46 2.39
N THR A 172 -2.58 -2.28 2.86
CA THR A 172 -2.66 -1.06 2.07
C THR A 172 -1.61 -0.05 2.49
N LEU A 173 -1.06 0.65 1.51
CA LEU A 173 -0.13 1.76 1.71
C LEU A 173 -0.74 3.05 1.17
N ALA A 174 -0.78 4.08 2.02
CA ALA A 174 -1.00 5.46 1.62
C ALA A 174 0.34 6.20 1.55
N GLU A 175 0.48 7.04 0.52
CA GLU A 175 1.71 7.82 0.31
C GLU A 175 1.37 9.28 0.00
N GLU A 176 2.18 10.17 0.56
CA GLU A 176 2.22 11.59 0.23
C GLU A 176 3.63 11.97 -0.19
N ASN A 177 3.78 12.59 -1.37
CA ASN A 177 5.07 12.99 -1.92
C ASN A 177 6.13 11.86 -1.96
N GLY A 178 5.69 10.61 -2.16
CA GLY A 178 6.55 9.43 -2.23
C GLY A 178 6.98 8.87 -0.87
N LYS A 179 6.42 9.38 0.23
CA LYS A 179 6.65 8.91 1.61
C LYS A 179 5.42 8.18 2.13
N ALA A 180 5.63 7.08 2.83
CA ALA A 180 4.56 6.34 3.49
C ALA A 180 3.95 7.19 4.61
N THR A 181 2.62 7.32 4.62
CA THR A 181 1.90 8.07 5.67
C THR A 181 0.97 7.18 6.48
N LYS A 182 0.51 6.08 5.89
CA LYS A 182 -0.38 5.12 6.56
C LYS A 182 -0.16 3.72 6.01
N VAL A 183 -0.14 2.73 6.90
CA VAL A 183 -0.23 1.31 6.55
C VAL A 183 -1.38 0.69 7.33
N GLU A 184 -2.28 0.03 6.62
CA GLU A 184 -3.45 -0.61 7.23
C GLU A 184 -3.59 -2.04 6.70
N ALA A 185 -3.77 -3.00 7.61
CA ALA A 185 -4.14 -4.36 7.28
C ALA A 185 -5.67 -4.51 7.39
N GLY A 186 -6.31 -4.97 6.31
CA GLY A 186 -7.75 -5.19 6.26
C GLY A 186 -8.12 -6.64 5.95
N ILE A 187 -9.10 -7.17 6.69
CA ILE A 187 -9.83 -8.38 6.34
C ILE A 187 -11.13 -7.99 5.66
N PHE A 188 -11.34 -8.58 4.50
CA PHE A 188 -12.53 -8.37 3.69
C PHE A 188 -13.31 -9.68 3.56
N SER A 189 -14.62 -9.57 3.41
CA SER A 189 -15.49 -10.68 3.06
C SER A 189 -15.20 -11.19 1.64
N SER A 190 -15.81 -12.33 1.27
CA SER A 190 -15.74 -12.82 -0.10
C SER A 190 -16.38 -11.85 -1.10
N GLU A 191 -17.28 -10.98 -0.64
CA GLU A 191 -17.90 -9.93 -1.45
C GLU A 191 -17.15 -8.59 -1.38
N PHE A 192 -15.91 -8.60 -0.88
CA PHE A 192 -15.05 -7.43 -0.79
C PHE A 192 -15.58 -6.31 0.13
N ARG A 193 -16.38 -6.70 1.14
CA ARG A 193 -16.88 -5.80 2.19
C ARG A 193 -15.90 -5.81 3.35
N LEU A 194 -15.62 -4.67 3.95
CA LEU A 194 -14.64 -4.61 5.04
C LEU A 194 -15.25 -5.26 6.28
N ILE A 195 -14.53 -6.17 6.91
CA ILE A 195 -14.97 -6.82 8.16
C ILE A 195 -14.22 -6.20 9.34
N GLN A 196 -12.90 -6.09 9.22
CA GLN A 196 -12.03 -5.55 10.26
C GLN A 196 -10.81 -4.91 9.59
N SER A 197 -10.31 -3.82 10.18
CA SER A 197 -9.00 -3.26 9.86
C SER A 197 -8.15 -3.06 11.12
N VAL A 198 -6.84 -3.06 10.94
CA VAL A 198 -5.84 -2.75 11.97
C VAL A 198 -4.88 -1.71 11.39
N ASP A 199 -4.73 -0.59 12.09
CA ASP A 199 -3.72 0.41 11.77
C ASP A 199 -2.34 -0.12 12.19
N LEU A 200 -1.40 -0.10 11.26
CA LEU A 200 -0.02 -0.56 11.43
C LEU A 200 0.98 0.58 11.18
N SER A 201 0.50 1.83 11.14
CA SER A 201 1.31 3.00 10.81
C SER A 201 2.41 3.30 11.82
N ASP A 202 2.28 2.82 13.06
CA ASP A 202 3.32 2.93 14.10
C ASP A 202 4.63 2.19 13.73
N TYR A 203 4.58 1.23 12.80
CA TYR A 203 5.76 0.51 12.32
C TYR A 203 6.43 1.17 11.11
N ILE A 204 5.86 2.26 10.57
CA ILE A 204 6.51 3.04 9.51
C ILE A 204 7.74 3.70 10.12
N LYS A 205 8.90 3.53 9.48
CA LYS A 205 10.11 4.22 9.92
C LYS A 205 9.92 5.73 9.85
N PRO A 206 10.17 6.48 10.94
CA PRO A 206 10.23 7.93 10.85
C PRO A 206 11.43 8.34 10.00
N ASP A 207 11.21 9.22 9.02
CA ASP A 207 12.23 9.79 8.12
C ASP A 207 13.35 10.61 8.82
N PHE A 208 13.38 10.64 10.16
CA PHE A 208 14.27 11.51 10.92
C PHE A 208 15.68 10.94 11.15
N GLU A 209 15.99 9.73 10.67
CA GLU A 209 17.33 9.15 10.76
C GLU A 209 18.01 9.07 9.38
N ASP A 210 18.36 10.23 8.83
CA ASP A 210 19.47 10.35 7.85
C ASP A 210 19.96 11.81 7.72
N ALA A 211 20.00 12.52 8.85
CA ALA A 211 20.74 13.77 8.99
C ALA A 211 22.05 13.56 9.75
N SER A 212 22.68 12.38 9.65
CA SER A 212 24.11 12.28 9.92
C SER A 212 24.84 12.78 8.67
N VAL A 213 25.23 14.05 8.75
CA VAL A 213 26.18 14.74 7.88
C VAL A 213 27.25 13.77 7.39
N VAL A 214 27.11 13.30 6.15
CA VAL A 214 28.24 12.75 5.40
C VAL A 214 29.12 13.96 5.11
N GLY A 215 30.12 14.16 5.97
CA GLY A 215 31.15 15.16 5.77
C GLY A 215 31.86 14.84 4.46
N PHE A 216 31.55 15.60 3.42
CA PHE A 216 32.46 15.75 2.29
C PHE A 216 33.75 16.34 2.86
N ASN A 217 34.75 15.50 3.08
CA ASN A 217 36.13 15.93 3.25
C ASN A 217 36.62 16.44 1.88
N ASP A 218 36.21 17.66 1.52
CA ASP A 218 36.92 18.43 0.52
C ASP A 218 38.00 19.24 1.24
N ALA A 219 39.19 18.66 1.24
CA ALA A 219 40.41 19.30 1.70
C ALA A 219 40.84 20.39 0.70
N SER A 220 40.16 21.55 0.68
CA SER A 220 40.71 22.83 0.18
C SER A 220 39.69 23.97 0.16
N ASN A 221 39.52 24.70 1.27
CA ASN A 221 39.39 26.17 1.24
C ASN A 221 39.36 26.79 2.65
N PRO A 222 40.20 27.78 2.97
CA PRO A 222 40.20 28.47 4.25
C PRO A 222 39.17 29.61 4.22
N GLY A 223 38.02 29.40 4.85
CA GLY A 223 36.93 30.39 4.88
C GLY A 223 35.90 30.08 5.95
N ASN A 224 36.35 29.85 7.19
CA ASN A 224 35.51 29.46 8.31
C ASN A 224 34.65 30.64 8.78
N LYS A 225 33.33 30.59 8.52
CA LYS A 225 32.31 31.27 9.34
C LYS A 225 31.21 30.25 9.67
N GLN A 226 31.35 29.62 10.83
CA GLN A 226 30.26 28.91 11.49
C GLN A 226 29.08 29.88 11.72
N ILE A 227 27.92 29.57 11.15
CA ILE A 227 26.66 30.21 11.52
C ILE A 227 26.01 29.31 12.59
N PRO A 228 25.76 29.79 13.82
CA PRO A 228 25.12 28.98 14.86
C PRO A 228 23.64 28.74 14.55
N ASN A 229 23.19 27.54 14.89
CA ASN A 229 21.79 27.10 14.89
C ASN A 229 20.90 28.03 15.73
N LEU A 230 19.73 28.41 15.20
CA LEU A 230 18.62 28.93 16.00
C LEU A 230 17.34 28.19 15.64
N LYS A 231 16.95 27.26 16.53
CA LYS A 231 15.56 26.83 16.72
C LYS A 231 14.70 28.10 16.87
N LYS A 232 13.64 28.23 16.08
CA LYS A 232 12.52 29.11 16.43
C LYS A 232 11.31 28.23 16.72
N GLU A 233 11.02 28.12 18.00
CA GLU A 233 9.74 27.66 18.52
C GLU A 233 8.61 28.53 17.94
N TYR A 234 7.58 27.86 17.47
CA TYR A 234 6.36 28.45 16.95
C TYR A 234 5.48 28.90 18.11
N THR A 235 5.12 30.19 18.16
CA THR A 235 4.00 30.68 18.99
C THR A 235 2.90 31.20 18.05
N PRO A 236 1.65 30.70 18.13
CA PRO A 236 0.56 31.20 17.31
C PRO A 236 0.10 32.57 17.82
N LYS A 237 -0.04 33.58 16.95
CA LYS A 237 -0.79 34.80 17.25
C LYS A 237 -2.18 34.73 16.61
N GLU A 238 -3.19 34.88 17.46
CA GLU A 238 -4.60 34.98 17.08
C GLU A 238 -4.92 36.28 16.31
N LYS A 239 -5.88 36.13 15.39
CA LYS A 239 -6.89 37.04 14.83
C LYS A 239 -6.73 38.56 15.04
N GLN A 240 -6.69 39.29 13.90
CA GLN A 240 -7.33 40.59 13.56
C GLN A 240 -6.55 41.16 12.34
N ILE A 241 -7.09 41.61 11.20
CA ILE A 241 -8.31 42.37 10.88
C ILE A 241 -8.65 42.21 9.38
N VAL A 242 -9.95 42.32 9.15
CA VAL A 242 -10.75 42.45 7.92
C VAL A 242 -10.32 43.61 6.99
N SER A 243 -10.71 43.49 5.71
CA SER A 243 -10.90 44.53 4.68
C SER A 243 -9.71 45.07 3.87
N THR A 244 -9.45 44.41 2.74
CA THR A 244 -9.19 45.14 1.47
C THR A 244 -9.74 44.37 0.26
N ARG A 245 -11.05 44.12 0.25
CA ARG A 245 -11.81 43.85 -0.98
C ARG A 245 -12.74 45.03 -1.22
N LYS A 246 -12.28 45.99 -2.02
CA LYS A 246 -13.03 46.98 -2.83
C LYS A 246 -12.14 48.20 -3.09
N ARG A 247 -11.32 48.10 -4.14
CA ARG A 247 -10.79 49.21 -4.95
C ARG A 247 -9.95 48.58 -6.05
N ASN A 248 -10.62 48.14 -7.12
CA ASN A 248 -10.10 47.91 -8.48
C ASN A 248 -11.23 47.36 -9.38
N ALA A 249 -12.40 47.99 -9.29
CA ALA A 249 -13.53 47.75 -10.19
C ALA A 249 -14.28 49.07 -10.38
N GLU A 250 -13.55 50.11 -10.77
CA GLU A 250 -14.11 51.38 -11.27
C GLU A 250 -12.98 52.17 -11.96
N LYS A 251 -12.50 51.63 -13.07
CA LYS A 251 -11.68 52.32 -14.08
C LYS A 251 -11.61 51.41 -15.31
N ASP A 252 -12.78 51.21 -15.93
CA ASP A 252 -12.95 50.71 -17.31
C ASP A 252 -14.42 50.91 -17.71
N ARG A 253 -14.88 52.16 -17.65
CA ARG A 253 -16.02 52.71 -18.40
C ARG A 253 -15.82 54.23 -18.51
N GLY A 254 -15.13 54.63 -19.56
CA GLY A 254 -14.95 56.01 -20.02
C GLY A 254 -14.60 55.94 -21.49
#